data_AF-A0A7C2PTM9-F1
#
_entry.id   AF-A0A7C2PTM9-F1
#
_cell.length_a   1.000
_cell.length_b   1.000
_cell.length_c   1.000
_cell.angle_alpha   90.00
_cell.angle_beta   90.00
_cell.angle_gamma   90.00
#
_symmetry.space_group_name_H-M   'P 1'
#
loop_
_entity.id
_entity.type
_entity.pdbx_description
1 polymer ?
#
loop_
_entity_poly.entity_id
_entity_poly.type
_entity_poly.pdbx_seq_one_letter_code
_entity_poly.pdbx_strand_id
1 'polypeptide(L)'
;MSPQRWQQVNELFLEAARVAPDERRAWLDQHCGTDGELRGEVERLLAVDATATAPFLEPAPLNVREQLDREGDAPTGAAPAAGVHIEGYQIVRELGRGGQGAVFQAIQLSTKRKVALKVLLEGAYASPATRRRFEREVDLAVSLKHANIIAILDSGVTDDSRPYYVMDYVRGKPLHHHVRDHRLPLDEMLRLFRKVCEAVQYAHQRGVIHRDLKPSNILVDAQGEPRILDFGLAKQLAASEAALLSISQNIMGTLPYMSPEQTRGNPDEIDTRTDVYALGVILYELLTGR
;
A
#
# COMPACT_ATOMS: atom_id res chain seq x y z
N MET A 1 4.85 9.30 -18.37
CA MET A 1 3.83 8.86 -19.33
C MET A 1 2.53 9.58 -19.04
N SER A 2 1.79 10.00 -20.06
CA SER A 2 0.43 10.54 -19.89
C SER A 2 -0.56 9.44 -19.51
N PRO A 3 -1.73 9.76 -18.92
CA PRO A 3 -2.76 8.77 -18.59
C PRO A 3 -3.21 7.93 -19.78
N GLN A 4 -3.38 8.55 -20.96
CA GLN A 4 -3.73 7.85 -22.19
C GLN A 4 -2.63 6.87 -22.64
N ARG A 5 -1.37 7.25 -22.43
CA ARG A 5 -0.22 6.43 -22.76
C ARG A 5 -0.10 5.20 -21.87
N TRP A 6 -0.41 5.36 -20.58
CA TRP A 6 -0.44 4.25 -19.64
C TRP A 6 -1.61 3.30 -19.87
N GLN A 7 -2.79 3.83 -20.23
CA GLN A 7 -3.93 3.01 -20.64
C GLN A 7 -3.57 2.11 -21.83
N GLN A 8 -2.90 2.68 -22.83
CA GLN A 8 -2.42 1.94 -24.00
C GLN A 8 -1.42 0.82 -23.63
N VAL A 9 -0.49 1.09 -22.72
CA VAL A 9 0.44 0.06 -22.18
C VAL A 9 -0.34 -1.08 -21.51
N ASN A 10 -1.31 -0.75 -20.65
CA ASN A 10 -2.03 -1.74 -19.86
C ASN A 10 -2.97 -2.61 -20.69
N GLU A 11 -3.69 -2.03 -21.66
CA GLU A 11 -4.52 -2.79 -22.59
C GLU A 11 -3.66 -3.79 -23.38
N LEU A 12 -2.53 -3.34 -23.93
CA LEU A 12 -1.59 -4.20 -24.65
C LEU A 12 -0.97 -5.28 -23.75
N PHE A 13 -0.67 -4.97 -22.49
CA PHE A 13 -0.18 -5.94 -21.52
C PHE A 13 -1.21 -7.04 -21.23
N LEU A 14 -2.47 -6.68 -20.91
CA LEU A 14 -3.52 -7.64 -20.58
C LEU A 14 -3.86 -8.55 -21.77
N GLU A 15 -3.79 -8.04 -22.99
CA GLU A 15 -3.95 -8.83 -24.21
C GLU A 15 -2.74 -9.73 -24.48
N ALA A 16 -1.52 -9.19 -24.41
CA ALA A 16 -0.29 -9.96 -24.61
C ALA A 16 -0.09 -11.06 -23.56
N ALA A 17 -0.55 -10.86 -22.32
CA ALA A 17 -0.48 -11.87 -21.26
C ALA A 17 -1.29 -13.13 -21.62
N ARG A 18 -2.34 -13.01 -22.44
CA ARG A 18 -3.18 -14.13 -22.91
C ARG A 18 -2.58 -14.85 -24.13
N VAL A 19 -1.57 -14.28 -24.77
CA VAL A 19 -0.87 -14.87 -25.92
C VAL A 19 0.19 -15.85 -25.43
N ALA A 20 0.40 -16.95 -26.15
CA ALA A 20 1.41 -17.94 -25.82
C ALA A 20 2.82 -17.32 -25.81
N PRO A 21 3.72 -17.67 -24.86
CA PRO A 21 5.02 -17.01 -24.70
C PRO A 21 5.85 -16.90 -25.98
N ASP A 22 5.85 -17.95 -26.81
CA ASP A 22 6.61 -18.03 -28.05
C ASP A 22 6.06 -17.10 -29.16
N GLU A 23 4.77 -16.71 -29.05
CA GLU A 23 4.07 -15.85 -30.02
C GLU A 23 4.01 -14.38 -29.57
N ARG A 24 4.26 -14.10 -28.27
CA ARG A 24 4.18 -12.74 -27.69
C ARG A 24 5.06 -11.72 -28.41
N ARG A 25 6.26 -12.13 -28.85
CA ARG A 25 7.19 -11.21 -29.54
C ARG A 25 6.62 -10.72 -30.86
N ALA A 26 6.08 -11.62 -31.67
CA ALA A 26 5.44 -11.28 -32.94
C ALA A 26 4.15 -10.48 -32.73
N TRP A 27 3.39 -10.80 -31.68
CA TRP A 27 2.20 -10.06 -31.30
C TRP A 27 2.54 -8.61 -30.93
N LEU A 28 3.58 -8.39 -30.12
CA LEU A 28 4.05 -7.05 -29.74
C LEU A 28 4.59 -6.27 -30.94
N ASP A 29 5.28 -6.92 -31.88
CA ASP A 29 5.72 -6.29 -33.13
C ASP A 29 4.52 -5.74 -33.92
N GLN A 30 3.40 -6.48 -33.94
CA GLN A 30 2.19 -6.10 -34.65
C GLN A 30 1.39 -4.98 -33.94
N HIS A 31 1.31 -5.01 -32.60
CA HIS A 31 0.40 -4.15 -31.83
C HIS A 31 1.08 -2.91 -31.24
N CYS A 32 2.41 -2.93 -31.03
CA CYS A 32 3.18 -1.75 -30.59
C CYS A 32 3.75 -0.94 -31.78
N GLY A 33 3.77 -1.49 -33.00
CA GLY A 33 4.29 -0.80 -34.19
C GLY A 33 5.76 -0.36 -34.04
N THR A 34 6.08 0.88 -34.46
CA THR A 34 7.43 1.46 -34.32
C THR A 34 7.70 2.07 -32.94
N ASP A 35 6.77 1.92 -32.00
CA ASP A 35 6.83 2.56 -30.70
C ASP A 35 7.64 1.72 -29.70
N GLY A 36 8.96 1.90 -29.75
CA GLY A 36 9.91 1.15 -28.91
C GLY A 36 9.75 1.41 -27.41
N GLU A 37 9.24 2.57 -27.01
CA GLU A 37 9.01 2.91 -25.60
C GLU A 37 7.77 2.18 -25.06
N LEU A 38 6.67 2.18 -25.82
CA LEU A 38 5.44 1.44 -25.51
C LEU A 38 5.72 -0.06 -25.40
N ARG A 39 6.44 -0.61 -26.39
CA ARG A 39 6.88 -2.00 -26.39
C ARG A 39 7.72 -2.34 -25.17
N GLY A 40 8.73 -1.53 -24.87
CA GLY A 40 9.63 -1.78 -23.75
C GLY A 40 8.89 -1.82 -22.41
N GLU A 41 7.85 -1.00 -22.25
CA GLU A 41 7.02 -1.03 -21.05
C GLU A 41 6.16 -2.29 -20.94
N VAL A 42 5.52 -2.72 -22.03
CA VAL A 42 4.73 -3.96 -22.06
C VAL A 42 5.63 -5.19 -21.85
N GLU A 43 6.81 -5.22 -22.46
CA GLU A 43 7.80 -6.30 -22.26
C GLU A 43 8.30 -6.35 -20.82
N ARG A 44 8.50 -5.19 -20.15
CA ARG A 44 8.82 -5.14 -18.72
C ARG A 44 7.71 -5.75 -17.87
N LEU A 45 6.44 -5.42 -18.15
CA LEU A 45 5.30 -5.97 -17.41
C LEU A 45 5.15 -7.48 -17.63
N LEU A 46 5.33 -7.96 -18.87
CA LEU A 46 5.29 -9.39 -19.21
C LEU A 46 6.44 -10.19 -18.59
N ALA A 47 7.64 -9.60 -18.46
CA ALA A 47 8.77 -10.24 -17.80
C ALA A 47 8.51 -10.41 -16.29
N VAL A 48 7.82 -9.46 -15.68
CA VAL A 48 7.37 -9.56 -14.28
C VAL A 48 6.29 -10.63 -14.13
N ASP A 49 5.30 -10.68 -15.02
CA ASP A 49 4.25 -11.73 -15.05
C ASP A 49 4.85 -13.15 -15.25
N ALA A 50 5.85 -13.29 -16.12
CA ALA A 50 6.53 -14.56 -16.37
C ALA A 50 7.43 -15.01 -15.20
N THR A 51 7.92 -14.08 -14.37
CA THR A 51 8.66 -14.40 -13.15
C THR A 51 7.74 -14.62 -11.94
N ALA A 52 6.51 -14.12 -12.01
CA ALA A 52 5.43 -14.38 -11.07
C ALA A 52 4.92 -15.84 -11.07
N THR A 53 5.27 -16.64 -12.07
CA THR A 53 5.02 -18.10 -12.03
C THR A 53 5.98 -18.87 -11.10
N ALA A 54 6.98 -18.18 -10.54
CA ALA A 54 7.79 -18.59 -9.39
C ALA A 54 7.36 -17.73 -8.17
N PRO A 55 7.49 -18.21 -6.91
CA PRO A 55 6.78 -17.66 -5.75
C PRO A 55 6.89 -16.14 -5.71
N PHE A 56 5.75 -15.50 -5.95
CA PHE A 56 5.59 -14.08 -6.24
C PHE A 56 6.43 -13.22 -5.31
N LEU A 57 7.25 -12.37 -5.93
CA LEU A 57 8.06 -11.28 -5.41
C LEU A 57 7.77 -10.99 -3.93
N GLU A 58 8.69 -11.43 -3.07
CA GLU A 58 8.79 -10.95 -1.71
C GLU A 58 8.73 -9.40 -1.74
N PRO A 59 7.66 -8.75 -1.24
CA PRO A 59 7.88 -7.42 -0.71
C PRO A 59 8.91 -7.62 0.38
N ALA A 60 10.02 -6.86 0.34
CA ALA A 60 11.06 -6.89 1.36
C ALA A 60 10.38 -7.12 2.70
N PRO A 61 10.55 -8.31 3.30
CA PRO A 61 9.67 -8.68 4.38
C PRO A 61 9.82 -7.63 5.47
N LEU A 62 8.72 -7.29 6.12
CA LEU A 62 8.80 -6.92 7.53
C LEU A 62 9.31 -8.18 8.27
N ASN A 63 10.55 -8.59 8.00
CA ASN A 63 11.28 -9.65 8.69
C ASN A 63 11.64 -9.06 10.04
N VAL A 64 10.62 -8.90 10.88
CA VAL A 64 10.79 -8.73 12.33
C VAL A 64 10.76 -10.12 12.93
N ARG A 65 11.74 -10.95 12.55
CA ARG A 65 12.19 -12.11 13.33
C ARG A 65 13.38 -12.76 12.64
N GLU A 66 14.57 -12.41 13.12
CA GLU A 66 15.62 -13.32 13.58
C GLU A 66 16.91 -12.52 13.83
N GLN A 67 16.97 -11.73 14.92
CA GLN A 67 18.27 -11.47 15.59
C GLN A 67 18.28 -10.74 16.95
N LEU A 68 17.16 -10.46 17.65
CA LEU A 68 17.24 -9.67 18.90
C LEU A 68 16.38 -10.15 20.09
N ASP A 69 15.84 -11.37 20.08
CA ASP A 69 15.12 -11.91 21.26
C ASP A 69 16.04 -12.75 22.19
N ARG A 70 17.35 -12.51 22.16
CA ARG A 70 18.26 -12.93 23.25
C ARG A 70 18.98 -11.70 23.79
N GLU A 71 18.42 -11.21 24.88
CA GLU A 71 19.02 -10.47 25.99
C GLU A 71 18.10 -9.30 26.36
N GLY A 72 17.57 -9.37 27.59
CA GLY A 72 16.91 -8.22 28.18
C GLY A 72 17.96 -7.15 28.45
N ASP A 73 17.73 -5.91 28.01
CA ASP A 73 18.41 -4.77 28.59
C ASP A 73 17.71 -3.44 28.30
N ALA A 74 18.08 -2.48 29.14
CA ALA A 74 17.85 -1.06 29.18
C ALA A 74 18.01 -0.32 27.81
N PRO A 75 17.63 0.97 27.71
CA PRO A 75 17.61 1.68 26.44
C PRO A 75 19.02 2.14 26.07
N THR A 76 19.78 1.29 25.38
CA THR A 76 21.11 1.63 24.86
C THR A 76 21.04 1.87 23.35
N GLY A 77 21.12 3.15 22.98
CA GLY A 77 21.69 3.69 21.75
C GLY A 77 21.48 2.90 20.44
N ALA A 78 20.26 2.88 19.90
CA ALA A 78 20.09 2.70 18.46
C ALA A 78 20.43 4.04 17.78
N ALA A 79 21.37 4.03 16.83
CA ALA A 79 21.68 5.19 16.02
C ALA A 79 20.39 5.71 15.35
N PRO A 80 20.08 7.01 15.42
CA PRO A 80 18.86 7.54 14.83
C PRO A 80 18.88 7.27 13.33
N ALA A 81 17.76 6.76 12.79
CA ALA A 81 17.55 6.72 11.36
C ALA A 81 17.79 8.14 10.81
N ALA A 82 18.82 8.30 9.99
CA ALA A 82 19.31 9.61 9.60
C ALA A 82 18.20 10.42 8.89
N GLY A 83 17.91 11.62 9.40
CA GLY A 83 17.32 12.71 8.61
C GLY A 83 15.85 13.09 8.83
N VAL A 84 15.12 12.51 9.79
CA VAL A 84 13.74 12.94 10.12
C VAL A 84 13.65 13.35 11.58
N HIS A 85 13.40 14.64 11.82
CA HIS A 85 13.13 15.20 13.14
C HIS A 85 11.68 15.70 13.19
N ILE A 86 10.94 15.28 14.21
CA ILE A 86 9.55 15.69 14.44
C ILE A 86 9.40 15.94 15.94
N GLU A 87 9.03 17.16 16.31
CA GLU A 87 8.88 17.56 17.70
C GLU A 87 7.90 16.63 18.45
N GLY A 88 8.27 16.23 19.67
CA GLY A 88 7.45 15.32 20.48
C GLY A 88 7.59 13.83 20.14
N TYR A 89 8.36 13.46 19.11
CA TYR A 89 8.58 12.07 18.70
C TYR A 89 10.06 11.71 18.64
N GLN A 90 10.42 10.58 19.24
CA GLN A 90 11.74 9.96 19.08
C GLN A 90 11.66 8.85 18.04
N ILE A 91 12.32 9.04 16.89
CA ILE A 91 12.41 8.01 15.85
C ILE A 91 13.30 6.87 16.35
N VAL A 92 12.80 5.64 16.26
CA VAL A 92 13.50 4.42 16.67
C VAL A 92 14.17 3.77 15.47
N ARG A 93 13.43 3.53 14.38
CA ARG A 93 13.92 2.91 13.14
C ARG A 93 12.93 3.09 12.01
N GLU A 94 13.40 2.91 10.77
CA GLU A 94 12.53 2.79 9.60
C GLU A 94 11.83 1.41 9.57
N LEU A 95 10.53 1.39 9.28
CA LEU A 95 9.72 0.19 9.09
C LEU A 95 9.64 -0.20 7.61
N GLY A 96 9.65 0.80 6.73
CA GLY A 96 9.64 0.58 5.29
C GLY A 96 9.50 1.90 4.54
N ARG A 97 9.78 1.85 3.24
CA ARG A 97 9.72 3.00 2.35
C ARG A 97 9.19 2.57 1.00
N GLY A 98 8.36 3.42 0.42
CA GLY A 98 7.84 3.25 -0.92
C GLY A 98 7.54 4.59 -1.59
N GLY A 99 6.97 4.53 -2.78
CA GLY A 99 6.62 5.70 -3.61
C GLY A 99 5.59 6.67 -3.01
N GLN A 100 5.03 6.40 -1.83
CA GLN A 100 4.17 7.35 -1.12
C GLN A 100 4.88 8.02 0.07
N GLY A 101 6.02 7.49 0.52
CA GLY A 101 6.66 7.95 1.75
C GLY A 101 7.46 6.88 2.47
N ALA A 102 7.99 7.25 3.62
CA ALA A 102 8.67 6.37 4.56
C ALA A 102 7.86 6.23 5.84
N VAL A 103 7.79 5.02 6.38
CA VAL A 103 7.13 4.71 7.65
C VAL A 103 8.23 4.41 8.67
N PHE A 104 8.13 5.03 9.84
CA PHE A 104 9.06 4.89 10.95
C PHE A 104 8.35 4.35 12.17
N GLN A 105 9.04 3.54 12.96
CA GLN A 105 8.66 3.28 14.34
C GLN A 105 9.20 4.43 15.19
N ALA A 106 8.36 5.00 16.04
CA ALA A 106 8.73 6.10 16.94
C ALA A 106 8.14 5.91 18.34
N ILE A 107 8.67 6.67 19.30
CA ILE A 107 8.11 6.82 20.65
C ILE A 107 7.55 8.23 20.77
N GLN A 108 6.27 8.36 21.09
CA GLN A 108 5.69 9.64 21.47
C GLN A 108 6.20 10.02 22.87
N LEU A 109 6.91 11.13 22.98
CA LEU A 109 7.68 11.49 24.18
C LEU A 109 6.79 11.81 25.38
N SER A 110 5.61 12.38 25.14
CA SER A 110 4.62 12.79 26.15
C SER A 110 3.97 11.59 26.85
N THR A 111 3.67 10.52 26.11
CA THR A 111 2.94 9.34 26.60
C THR A 111 3.82 8.10 26.74
N LYS A 112 5.05 8.13 26.22
CA LYS A 112 5.94 6.97 26.05
C LYS A 112 5.33 5.84 25.21
N ARG A 113 4.30 6.12 24.41
CA ARG A 113 3.65 5.16 23.52
C ARG A 113 4.50 4.89 22.28
N LYS A 114 4.57 3.62 21.86
CA LYS A 114 5.08 3.22 20.54
C LYS A 114 4.07 3.55 19.45
N VAL A 115 4.50 4.26 18.42
CA VAL A 115 3.66 4.68 17.29
C VAL A 115 4.35 4.37 15.96
N ALA A 116 3.55 4.27 14.90
CA ALA A 116 4.05 4.29 13.53
C ALA A 116 3.83 5.70 12.96
N LEU A 117 4.85 6.24 12.31
CA LEU A 117 4.85 7.58 11.75
C LEU A 117 5.14 7.48 10.26
N LYS A 118 4.20 7.91 9.42
CA LYS A 118 4.40 7.94 7.96
C LYS A 118 4.70 9.36 7.52
N VAL A 119 5.88 9.57 6.95
CA VAL A 119 6.29 10.83 6.30
C VAL A 119 6.11 10.66 4.79
N LEU A 120 5.34 11.54 4.18
CA LEU A 120 5.05 11.48 2.75
C LEU A 120 6.16 12.15 1.93
N LEU A 121 6.33 11.74 0.66
CA LEU A 121 7.33 12.34 -0.24
C LEU A 121 6.97 13.79 -0.62
N GLU A 122 8.01 14.58 -0.93
CA GLU A 122 7.88 15.94 -1.47
C GLU A 122 7.00 15.96 -2.73
N GLY A 123 6.09 16.94 -2.82
CA GLY A 123 5.13 17.09 -3.93
C GLY A 123 3.67 16.82 -3.55
N ALA A 124 3.40 16.11 -2.46
CA ALA A 124 2.04 15.92 -1.91
C ALA A 124 1.34 17.25 -1.51
N TYR A 125 2.10 18.32 -1.31
CA TYR A 125 1.61 19.67 -1.01
C TYR A 125 2.00 20.72 -2.06
N ALA A 126 2.18 20.33 -3.33
CA ALA A 126 2.54 21.27 -4.40
C ALA A 126 1.54 22.45 -4.54
N SER A 127 0.33 22.36 -3.97
CA SER A 127 -0.63 23.47 -3.91
C SER A 127 -1.41 23.54 -2.58
N PRO A 128 -1.90 24.74 -2.18
CA PRO A 128 -2.83 24.89 -1.06
C PRO A 128 -4.11 24.05 -1.18
N ALA A 129 -4.54 23.75 -2.41
CA ALA A 129 -5.71 22.92 -2.66
C ALA A 129 -5.45 21.45 -2.32
N THR A 130 -4.28 20.92 -2.68
CA THR A 130 -3.87 19.54 -2.32
C THR A 130 -3.73 19.40 -0.81
N ARG A 131 -3.22 20.44 -0.14
CA ARG A 131 -3.11 20.48 1.32
C ARG A 131 -4.45 20.41 2.04
N ARG A 132 -5.40 21.25 1.65
CA ARG A 132 -6.76 21.23 2.24
C ARG A 132 -7.49 19.91 2.01
N ARG A 133 -7.21 19.23 0.89
CA ARG A 133 -7.77 17.89 0.63
C ARG A 133 -7.16 16.84 1.55
N PHE A 134 -5.84 16.86 1.72
CA PHE A 134 -5.17 15.97 2.66
C PHE A 134 -5.70 16.14 4.09
N GLU A 135 -5.76 17.38 4.59
CA GLU A 135 -6.27 17.68 5.93
C GLU A 135 -7.69 17.12 6.12
N ARG A 136 -8.58 17.30 5.13
CA ARG A 136 -9.93 16.72 5.16
C ARG A 136 -9.95 15.19 5.19
N GLU A 137 -9.10 14.54 4.41
CA GLU A 137 -9.03 13.06 4.38
C GLU A 137 -8.45 12.52 5.69
N VAL A 138 -7.47 13.20 6.29
CA VAL A 138 -7.00 12.91 7.64
C VAL A 138 -8.13 13.06 8.65
N ASP A 139 -8.89 14.15 8.61
CA ASP A 139 -10.03 14.37 9.52
C ASP A 139 -11.08 13.24 9.40
N LEU A 140 -11.40 12.83 8.17
CA LEU A 140 -12.31 11.72 7.92
C LEU A 140 -11.75 10.39 8.45
N ALA A 141 -10.47 10.12 8.21
CA ALA A 141 -9.83 8.89 8.67
C ALA A 141 -9.65 8.86 10.21
N VAL A 142 -9.39 9.99 10.86
CA VAL A 142 -9.37 10.15 12.33
C VAL A 142 -10.74 9.83 12.95
N SER A 143 -11.83 10.09 12.23
CA SER A 143 -13.18 9.76 12.70
C SER A 143 -13.48 8.25 12.74
N LEU A 144 -12.65 7.42 12.09
CA LEU A 144 -12.85 5.98 12.04
C LEU A 144 -12.45 5.31 13.36
N LYS A 145 -13.46 4.95 14.16
CA LYS A 145 -13.31 4.19 15.41
C LYS A 145 -13.83 2.76 15.24
N HIS A 146 -12.95 1.85 14.81
CA HIS A 146 -13.29 0.43 14.64
C HIS A 146 -12.14 -0.45 15.11
N ALA A 147 -12.43 -1.60 15.72
CA ALA A 147 -11.39 -2.48 16.24
C ALA A 147 -10.40 -2.90 15.13
N ASN A 148 -10.89 -3.25 13.94
CA ASN A 148 -10.03 -3.72 12.85
C ASN A 148 -9.53 -2.61 11.91
N ILE A 149 -9.61 -1.34 12.31
CA ILE A 149 -9.04 -0.19 11.57
C ILE A 149 -8.02 0.50 12.47
N ILE A 150 -6.85 0.81 11.94
CA ILE A 150 -5.85 1.54 12.71
C ILE A 150 -6.21 3.00 12.86
N ALA A 151 -6.18 3.46 14.12
CA ALA A 151 -6.47 4.83 14.48
C ALA A 151 -5.30 5.74 14.10
N ILE A 152 -5.64 6.85 13.45
CA ILE A 152 -4.75 7.99 13.31
C ILE A 152 -4.82 8.78 14.62
N LEU A 153 -3.65 9.03 15.20
CA LEU A 153 -3.49 9.68 16.49
C LEU A 153 -3.18 11.17 16.35
N ASP A 154 -2.42 11.52 15.32
CA ASP A 154 -1.88 12.87 15.12
C ASP A 154 -1.49 13.08 13.66
N SER A 155 -1.35 14.32 13.24
CA SER A 155 -0.84 14.69 11.92
C SER A 155 -0.18 16.06 11.94
N GLY A 156 0.75 16.28 11.02
CA GLY A 156 1.44 17.55 10.95
C GLY A 156 2.32 17.68 9.71
N VAL A 157 3.25 18.61 9.81
CA VAL A 157 4.23 18.91 8.77
C VAL A 157 5.61 18.92 9.42
N THR A 158 6.56 18.27 8.79
CA THR A 158 7.97 18.27 9.21
C THR A 158 8.64 19.62 8.97
N ASP A 159 9.82 19.84 9.54
CA ASP A 159 10.61 21.07 9.35
C ASP A 159 10.92 21.36 7.87
N ASP A 160 11.07 20.31 7.05
CA ASP A 160 11.25 20.38 5.61
C ASP A 160 9.94 20.31 4.81
N SER A 161 8.82 20.72 5.43
CA SER A 161 7.51 20.90 4.78
C SER A 161 6.85 19.63 4.22
N ARG A 162 7.25 18.43 4.68
CA ARG A 162 6.61 17.17 4.28
C ARG A 162 5.43 16.84 5.21
N PRO A 163 4.29 16.41 4.68
CA PRO A 163 3.20 15.89 5.51
C PRO A 163 3.67 14.65 6.29
N TYR A 164 3.22 14.54 7.52
CA TYR A 164 3.24 13.27 8.24
C TYR A 164 1.93 13.01 8.96
N TYR A 165 1.67 11.74 9.24
CA TYR A 165 0.66 11.33 10.20
C TYR A 165 1.17 10.20 11.08
N VAL A 166 0.61 10.14 12.27
CA VAL A 166 0.97 9.22 13.34
C VAL A 166 -0.20 8.30 13.57
N MET A 167 0.09 7.02 13.71
CA MET A 167 -0.91 5.97 13.91
C MET A 167 -0.45 4.97 14.97
N ASP A 168 -1.38 4.19 15.49
CA ASP A 168 -1.02 3.11 16.42
C ASP A 168 -0.04 2.12 15.77
N TYR A 169 1.03 1.80 16.49
CA TYR A 169 1.98 0.78 16.04
C TYR A 169 1.41 -0.62 16.25
N VAL A 170 1.20 -1.35 15.16
CA VAL A 170 0.77 -2.75 15.21
C VAL A 170 1.97 -3.66 15.09
N ARG A 171 2.18 -4.50 16.11
CA ARG A 171 3.05 -5.67 15.98
C ARG A 171 2.24 -6.78 15.33
N GLY A 172 2.45 -7.01 14.04
CA GLY A 172 1.73 -8.03 13.29
C GLY A 172 2.46 -8.47 12.03
N LYS A 173 1.86 -9.43 11.32
CA LYS A 173 2.30 -9.89 10.00
C LYS A 173 1.28 -9.51 8.94
N PRO A 174 1.68 -9.22 7.70
CA PRO A 174 0.75 -9.10 6.58
C PRO A 174 -0.20 -10.31 6.47
N LEU A 175 -1.43 -10.09 6.03
CA LEU A 175 -2.50 -11.09 6.01
C LEU A 175 -2.09 -12.37 5.25
N HIS A 176 -1.57 -12.22 4.04
CA HIS A 176 -1.09 -13.33 3.20
C HIS A 176 0.02 -14.14 3.89
N HIS A 177 0.99 -13.48 4.53
CA HIS A 177 2.02 -14.16 5.32
C HIS A 177 1.43 -14.87 6.53
N HIS A 178 0.48 -14.25 7.24
CA HIS A 178 -0.16 -14.89 8.38
C HIS A 178 -0.91 -16.17 7.97
N VAL A 179 -1.72 -16.10 6.91
CA VAL A 179 -2.46 -17.26 6.37
C VAL A 179 -1.51 -18.38 5.93
N ARG A 180 -0.46 -18.04 5.17
CA ARG A 180 0.53 -19.00 4.67
C ARG A 180 1.34 -19.64 5.79
N ASP A 181 1.93 -18.83 6.66
CA ASP A 181 2.88 -19.30 7.69
C ASP A 181 2.19 -20.20 8.73
N HIS A 182 0.91 -19.92 9.05
CA HIS A 182 0.12 -20.72 10.00
C HIS A 182 -0.69 -21.81 9.32
N ARG A 183 -0.70 -21.87 7.97
CA ARG A 183 -1.54 -22.78 7.18
C ARG A 183 -2.99 -22.76 7.67
N LEU A 184 -3.55 -21.55 7.79
CA LEU A 184 -4.87 -21.37 8.40
C LEU A 184 -5.93 -22.24 7.69
N PRO A 185 -6.74 -23.01 8.44
CA PRO A 185 -7.89 -23.70 7.88
C PRO A 185 -8.83 -22.73 7.18
N LEU A 186 -9.50 -23.19 6.12
CA LEU A 186 -10.43 -22.38 5.31
C LEU A 186 -11.42 -21.60 6.17
N ASP A 187 -12.04 -22.25 7.15
CA ASP A 187 -13.02 -21.63 8.04
C ASP A 187 -12.43 -20.50 8.89
N GLU A 188 -11.18 -20.63 9.35
CA GLU A 188 -10.49 -19.61 10.13
C GLU A 188 -10.09 -18.42 9.26
N MET A 189 -9.58 -18.69 8.05
CA MET A 189 -9.24 -17.66 7.07
C MET A 189 -10.49 -16.88 6.64
N LEU A 190 -11.64 -17.54 6.40
CA LEU A 190 -12.90 -16.86 6.09
C LEU A 190 -13.44 -16.04 7.27
N ARG A 191 -13.30 -16.52 8.51
CA ARG A 191 -13.64 -15.74 9.72
C ARG A 191 -12.78 -14.49 9.84
N LEU A 192 -11.48 -14.61 9.57
CA LEU A 192 -10.53 -13.50 9.57
C LEU A 192 -10.87 -12.49 8.46
N PHE A 193 -11.12 -12.97 7.26
CA PHE A 193 -11.45 -12.15 6.10
C PHE A 193 -12.79 -11.43 6.27
N ARG A 194 -13.78 -12.06 6.91
CA ARG A 194 -15.07 -11.41 7.23
C ARG A 194 -14.88 -10.16 8.08
N LYS A 195 -13.98 -10.19 9.07
CA LYS A 195 -13.66 -9.00 9.90
C LYS A 195 -13.03 -7.87 9.08
N VAL A 196 -12.23 -8.21 8.06
CA VAL A 196 -11.70 -7.22 7.09
C VAL A 196 -12.86 -6.57 6.32
N CYS A 197 -13.79 -7.37 5.80
CA CYS A 197 -14.97 -6.85 5.10
C CYS A 197 -15.85 -5.96 6.00
N GLU A 198 -16.09 -6.38 7.25
CA GLU A 198 -16.84 -5.59 8.24
C GLU A 198 -16.20 -4.22 8.51
N ALA A 199 -14.86 -4.18 8.61
CA ALA A 199 -14.11 -2.94 8.79
C ALA A 199 -14.17 -2.03 7.55
N VAL A 200 -14.03 -2.58 6.35
CA VAL A 200 -14.17 -1.81 5.10
C VAL A 200 -15.58 -1.24 4.96
N GLN A 201 -16.61 -2.06 5.24
CA GLN A 201 -18.01 -1.63 5.24
C GLN A 201 -18.25 -0.49 6.26
N TYR A 202 -17.65 -0.57 7.45
CA TYR A 202 -17.74 0.48 8.46
C TYR A 202 -17.20 1.83 7.96
N ALA A 203 -16.07 1.81 7.23
CA ALA A 203 -15.47 3.00 6.63
C ALA A 203 -16.33 3.54 5.48
N HIS A 204 -16.83 2.67 4.61
CA HIS A 204 -17.72 3.04 3.50
C HIS A 204 -18.98 3.77 3.96
N GLN A 205 -19.60 3.31 5.06
CA GLN A 205 -20.78 3.96 5.65
C GLN A 205 -20.50 5.39 6.16
N ARG A 206 -19.22 5.76 6.31
CA ARG A 206 -18.76 7.09 6.73
C ARG A 206 -18.16 7.88 5.57
N GLY A 207 -18.32 7.41 4.34
CA GLY A 207 -17.82 8.06 3.13
C GLY A 207 -16.32 7.94 2.92
N VAL A 208 -15.64 7.05 3.65
CA VAL A 208 -14.19 6.82 3.50
C VAL A 208 -13.96 5.59 2.63
N ILE A 209 -13.22 5.77 1.53
CA ILE A 209 -12.81 4.70 0.60
C ILE A 209 -11.31 4.49 0.79
N HIS A 210 -10.85 3.25 0.89
CA HIS A 210 -9.44 2.95 1.10
C HIS A 210 -8.58 3.21 -0.16
N ARG A 211 -9.03 2.77 -1.34
CA ARG A 211 -8.39 2.98 -2.66
C ARG A 211 -7.05 2.26 -2.88
N ASP A 212 -6.50 1.58 -1.89
CA ASP A 212 -5.21 0.85 -1.97
C ASP A 212 -5.25 -0.41 -1.10
N LEU A 213 -6.40 -1.10 -1.08
CA LEU A 213 -6.50 -2.37 -0.36
C LEU A 213 -5.62 -3.41 -1.03
N LYS A 214 -4.76 -4.03 -0.22
CA LYS A 214 -3.89 -5.14 -0.58
C LYS A 214 -3.49 -5.90 0.68
N PRO A 215 -3.00 -7.14 0.57
CA PRO A 215 -2.67 -7.95 1.75
C PRO A 215 -1.60 -7.33 2.66
N SER A 216 -0.68 -6.53 2.11
CA SER A 216 0.35 -5.83 2.90
C SER A 216 -0.21 -4.69 3.76
N ASN A 217 -1.40 -4.17 3.42
CA ASN A 217 -2.09 -3.11 4.16
C ASN A 217 -3.07 -3.68 5.20
N ILE A 218 -3.08 -5.01 5.39
CA ILE A 218 -3.87 -5.69 6.41
C ILE A 218 -2.89 -6.49 7.28
N LEU A 219 -2.64 -6.01 8.50
CA LEU A 219 -1.80 -6.72 9.45
C LEU A 219 -2.65 -7.61 10.35
N VAL A 220 -2.16 -8.79 10.68
CA VAL A 220 -2.71 -9.66 11.71
C VAL A 220 -1.83 -9.53 12.95
N ASP A 221 -2.41 -9.02 14.03
CA ASP A 221 -1.69 -8.79 15.28
C ASP A 221 -1.42 -10.08 16.06
N ALA A 222 -0.76 -9.95 17.22
CA ALA A 222 -0.42 -11.09 18.07
C ALA A 222 -1.65 -11.83 18.65
N GLN A 223 -2.83 -11.22 18.61
CA GLN A 223 -4.10 -11.80 19.04
C GLN A 223 -4.83 -12.51 17.88
N GLY A 224 -4.27 -12.49 16.66
CA GLY A 224 -4.93 -13.04 15.48
C GLY A 224 -5.99 -12.11 14.90
N GLU A 225 -6.01 -10.82 15.30
CA GLU A 225 -6.99 -9.86 14.83
C GLU A 225 -6.45 -9.05 13.63
N PRO A 226 -7.25 -8.84 12.57
CA PRO A 226 -6.84 -8.04 11.43
C PRO A 226 -6.91 -6.55 11.76
N ARG A 227 -5.97 -5.78 11.24
CA ARG A 227 -5.81 -4.34 11.41
C ARG A 227 -5.52 -3.73 10.04
N ILE A 228 -6.50 -3.02 9.50
CA ILE A 228 -6.37 -2.33 8.21
C ILE A 228 -5.62 -1.01 8.42
N LEU A 229 -4.62 -0.78 7.58
CA LEU A 229 -3.77 0.41 7.57
C LEU A 229 -4.26 1.44 6.53
N ASP A 230 -3.91 2.71 6.72
CA ASP A 230 -3.87 3.74 5.66
C ASP A 230 -5.15 3.95 4.81
N PHE A 231 -6.34 4.04 5.44
CA PHE A 231 -7.56 4.43 4.73
C PHE A 231 -7.44 5.82 4.09
N GLY A 232 -7.65 5.93 2.78
CA GLY A 232 -7.96 7.20 2.09
C GLY A 232 -6.81 8.19 1.90
N LEU A 233 -5.72 8.08 2.66
CA LEU A 233 -4.64 9.08 2.69
C LEU A 233 -3.66 9.00 1.52
N ALA A 234 -3.56 7.83 0.90
CA ALA A 234 -2.45 7.46 0.03
C ALA A 234 -2.57 7.93 -1.44
N LYS A 235 -3.79 8.00 -2.00
CA LYS A 235 -3.96 7.97 -3.47
C LYS A 235 -4.46 9.27 -4.10
N GLN A 236 -5.10 10.17 -3.35
CA GLN A 236 -5.54 11.46 -3.92
C GLN A 236 -4.45 12.55 -3.94
N LEU A 237 -3.34 12.35 -3.23
CA LEU A 237 -2.16 13.21 -3.35
C LEU A 237 -1.46 13.03 -4.72
N ALA A 238 -1.70 11.90 -5.38
CA ALA A 238 -1.18 11.58 -6.70
C ALA A 238 -2.09 12.05 -7.85
N ALA A 239 -3.16 12.80 -7.56
CA ALA A 239 -4.04 13.39 -8.58
C ALA A 239 -3.42 14.58 -9.35
N SER A 240 -2.10 14.81 -9.19
CA SER A 240 -1.34 15.63 -10.13
C SER A 240 -0.68 14.71 -11.16
N GLU A 241 -0.79 15.05 -12.45
CA GLU A 241 -0.18 14.31 -13.57
C GLU A 241 1.33 14.02 -13.35
N ALA A 242 1.99 14.82 -12.51
CA ALA A 242 3.40 14.68 -12.15
C ALA A 242 3.71 13.51 -11.21
N ALA A 243 2.76 13.06 -10.37
CA ALA A 243 3.00 11.96 -9.42
C ALA A 243 2.99 10.58 -10.08
N LEU A 244 2.32 10.43 -11.23
CA LEU A 244 2.31 9.18 -12.01
C LEU A 244 3.68 8.84 -12.63
N LEU A 245 4.59 9.82 -12.73
CA LEU A 245 5.89 9.69 -13.40
C LEU A 245 7.01 9.07 -12.53
N SER A 246 6.85 8.98 -11.21
CA SER A 246 7.94 8.57 -10.29
C SER A 246 7.69 7.23 -9.56
N ILE A 247 6.71 6.43 -9.99
CA ILE A 247 6.27 5.27 -9.21
C ILE A 247 6.46 3.96 -9.98
N SER A 248 7.69 3.60 -10.36
CA SER A 248 7.92 2.32 -11.04
C SER A 248 7.88 1.11 -10.08
N GLN A 249 8.18 1.29 -8.78
CA GLN A 249 8.30 0.18 -7.82
C GLN A 249 7.04 -0.04 -6.97
N ASN A 250 6.31 1.01 -6.58
CA ASN A 250 5.12 0.90 -5.73
C ASN A 250 3.82 0.66 -6.49
N ILE A 251 3.71 1.15 -7.73
CA ILE A 251 2.59 0.78 -8.63
C ILE A 251 2.70 -0.72 -8.90
N MET A 252 3.91 -1.23 -9.15
CA MET A 252 4.16 -2.66 -9.44
C MET A 252 3.59 -3.62 -8.38
N GLY A 253 3.66 -3.27 -7.08
CA GLY A 253 3.10 -4.09 -5.99
C GLY A 253 1.61 -3.89 -5.69
N THR A 254 0.98 -2.81 -6.16
CA THR A 254 -0.47 -2.57 -6.00
C THR A 254 -1.26 -2.95 -7.26
N LEU A 255 -0.63 -2.94 -8.44
CA LEU A 255 -1.28 -3.17 -9.74
C LEU A 255 -2.25 -4.35 -9.75
N PRO A 256 -1.92 -5.53 -9.20
CA PRO A 256 -2.84 -6.69 -9.23
C PRO A 256 -4.17 -6.44 -8.52
N TYR A 257 -4.20 -5.53 -7.54
CA TYR A 257 -5.37 -5.24 -6.70
C TYR A 257 -6.14 -4.00 -7.16
N MET A 258 -5.65 -3.28 -8.19
CA MET A 258 -6.33 -2.09 -8.69
C MET A 258 -7.58 -2.48 -9.49
N SER A 259 -8.69 -1.80 -9.21
CA SER A 259 -9.92 -2.00 -9.97
C SER A 259 -9.83 -1.39 -11.38
N PRO A 260 -10.66 -1.84 -12.33
CA PRO A 260 -10.65 -1.31 -13.69
C PRO A 260 -10.79 0.22 -13.75
N GLU A 261 -11.68 0.81 -12.96
CA GLU A 261 -11.84 2.27 -12.87
C GLU A 261 -10.59 2.98 -12.31
N GLN A 262 -9.84 2.34 -11.40
CA GLN A 262 -8.54 2.87 -10.95
C GLN A 262 -7.49 2.84 -12.05
N THR A 263 -7.49 1.80 -12.88
CA THR A 263 -6.54 1.69 -14.00
C THR A 263 -6.83 2.69 -15.12
N ARG A 264 -8.10 3.09 -15.31
CA ARG A 264 -8.49 4.16 -16.25
C ARG A 264 -8.05 5.55 -15.80
N GLY A 265 -7.77 5.72 -14.51
CA GLY A 265 -7.27 6.98 -13.96
C GLY A 265 -8.30 8.11 -13.92
N ASN A 266 -9.59 7.82 -14.10
CA ASN A 266 -10.67 8.80 -13.96
C ASN A 266 -11.11 8.88 -12.49
N PRO A 267 -10.81 9.98 -11.75
CA PRO A 267 -11.16 10.08 -10.34
C PRO A 267 -12.67 10.05 -10.07
N ASP A 268 -13.49 10.44 -11.05
CA ASP A 268 -14.95 10.52 -10.92
C ASP A 268 -15.62 9.14 -10.96
N GLU A 269 -14.91 8.11 -11.44
CA GLU A 269 -15.40 6.72 -11.44
C GLU A 269 -15.08 5.97 -10.13
N ILE A 270 -14.25 6.55 -9.26
CA ILE A 270 -13.81 5.89 -8.02
C ILE A 270 -14.89 6.01 -6.94
N ASP A 271 -15.46 4.88 -6.55
CA ASP A 271 -16.38 4.77 -5.42
C ASP A 271 -16.08 3.55 -4.54
N THR A 272 -16.99 3.18 -3.64
CA THR A 272 -16.83 2.06 -2.72
C THR A 272 -16.64 0.71 -3.42
N ARG A 273 -17.08 0.55 -4.67
CA ARG A 273 -16.93 -0.68 -5.47
C ARG A 273 -15.47 -0.98 -5.80
N THR A 274 -14.62 0.04 -5.83
CA THR A 274 -13.16 -0.10 -5.97
C THR A 274 -12.58 -0.98 -4.86
N ASP A 275 -12.96 -0.74 -3.61
CA ASP A 275 -12.49 -1.55 -2.48
C ASP A 275 -13.10 -2.96 -2.49
N VAL A 276 -14.35 -3.11 -2.98
CA VAL A 276 -14.99 -4.42 -3.15
C VAL A 276 -14.24 -5.27 -4.18
N TYR A 277 -13.81 -4.68 -5.29
CA TYR A 277 -12.96 -5.36 -6.26
C TYR A 277 -11.66 -5.85 -5.62
N ALA A 278 -10.96 -4.97 -4.89
CA ALA A 278 -9.72 -5.32 -4.22
C ALA A 278 -9.90 -6.43 -3.18
N LEU A 279 -10.99 -6.41 -2.40
CA LEU A 279 -11.35 -7.52 -1.50
C LEU A 279 -11.55 -8.83 -2.26
N GLY A 280 -12.20 -8.81 -3.43
CA GLY A 280 -12.35 -9.98 -4.28
C GLY A 280 -11.00 -10.58 -4.72
N VAL A 281 -10.07 -9.73 -5.16
CA VAL A 281 -8.71 -10.14 -5.55
C VAL A 281 -7.95 -10.72 -4.35
N ILE A 282 -7.98 -10.05 -3.19
CA ILE A 282 -7.32 -10.55 -1.97
C ILE A 282 -7.89 -11.91 -1.58
N LEU A 283 -9.21 -12.09 -1.58
CA LEU A 283 -9.81 -13.38 -1.24
C LEU A 283 -9.41 -14.48 -2.22
N TYR A 284 -9.38 -14.18 -3.51
CA TYR A 284 -8.91 -15.10 -4.54
C TYR A 284 -7.46 -15.56 -4.27
N GLU A 285 -6.57 -14.62 -3.96
CA GLU A 285 -5.17 -14.92 -3.63
C GLU A 285 -5.06 -15.78 -2.38
N LEU A 286 -5.81 -15.46 -1.31
CA LEU A 286 -5.79 -16.26 -0.08
C LEU A 286 -6.31 -17.69 -0.29
N LEU A 287 -7.28 -17.88 -1.19
CA LEU A 287 -7.86 -19.18 -1.49
C LEU A 287 -6.98 -20.04 -2.39
N THR A 288 -6.27 -19.41 -3.33
CA THR A 288 -5.53 -20.13 -4.39
C THR A 288 -4.03 -20.15 -4.16
N GLY A 289 -3.51 -19.24 -3.33
CA GLY A 289 -2.09 -18.96 -3.18
C GLY A 289 -1.45 -18.33 -4.42
N ARG A 290 -2.25 -17.68 -5.28
CA ARG A 290 -1.84 -17.12 -6.58
C ARG A 290 -2.32 -15.68 -6.77
#